data_AF-A0A4Y2TKV0-F1
#
_entry.id   AF-A0A4Y2TKV0-F1
#
_cell.length_a   1.000
_cell.length_b   1.000
_cell.length_c   1.000
_cell.angle_alpha   90.00
_cell.angle_beta   90.00
_cell.angle_gamma   90.00
#
_symmetry.space_group_name_H-M   'P 1'
#
loop_
_entity.id
_entity.type
_entity.pdbx_description
1 polymer ?
#
loop_
_entity_poly.entity_id
_entity_poly.type
_entity_poly.pdbx_seq_one_letter_code
_entity_poly.pdbx_strand_id
1 'polypeptide(L)'
;MREEKLNVPVSGLNGTNIALKRKMEVEISNLENDFARCVPFYVVPCITNLTPSTRLNVDLSKLPQDISLADPNFWKPNKIDAFIGEDLFFEMLKPNKFHLMNSSIILRGTISGYILGGKYEISNSNEQFCGLLLDS
;
A
#
# COMPACT_ATOMS: atom_id res chain seq x y z
N MET A 1 -21.31 -6.79 3.39
CA MET A 1 -20.84 -5.96 2.25
C MET A 1 -22.04 -5.25 1.65
N ARG A 2 -22.04 -3.91 1.67
CA ARG A 2 -23.11 -3.06 1.11
C ARG A 2 -22.54 -2.29 -0.06
N GLU A 3 -23.25 -2.32 -1.19
CA GLU A 3 -22.84 -1.68 -2.43
C GLU A 3 -23.81 -0.56 -2.82
N GLU A 4 -23.26 0.53 -3.35
CA GLU A 4 -24.01 1.68 -3.84
C GLU A 4 -23.57 2.05 -5.27
N LYS A 5 -24.54 2.39 -6.12
CA LYS A 5 -24.29 2.91 -7.47
C LYS A 5 -24.08 4.42 -7.41
N LEU A 6 -23.05 4.92 -8.09
CA LEU A 6 -22.69 6.34 -8.11
C LEU A 6 -22.31 6.79 -9.53
N ASN A 7 -22.20 8.10 -9.74
CA ASN A 7 -21.61 8.69 -10.94
C ASN A 7 -20.85 9.97 -10.55
N VAL A 8 -19.62 9.80 -10.05
CA VAL A 8 -18.76 10.90 -9.57
C VAL A 8 -17.43 10.86 -10.32
N PRO A 9 -16.97 11.98 -10.90
CA PRO A 9 -15.63 12.05 -11.48
C PRO A 9 -14.57 12.16 -10.37
N VAL A 10 -13.52 11.36 -10.47
CA VAL A 10 -12.31 11.50 -9.63
C VAL A 10 -11.10 11.69 -10.52
N SER A 11 -10.31 12.72 -10.21
CA SER A 11 -9.05 13.04 -10.89
C SER A 11 -7.91 12.20 -10.31
N GLY A 12 -7.23 11.44 -11.16
CA GLY A 12 -6.03 10.69 -10.79
C GLY A 12 -4.72 11.47 -11.04
N LEU A 13 -3.59 10.79 -10.82
CA LEU A 13 -2.28 11.27 -11.24
C LEU A 13 -2.31 11.54 -12.76
N ASN A 14 -1.84 12.72 -13.18
CA ASN A 14 -1.89 13.25 -14.55
C ASN A 14 -3.25 13.81 -15.04
N GLY A 15 -4.19 14.12 -14.13
CA GLY A 15 -5.45 14.82 -14.48
C GLY A 15 -6.45 13.96 -15.25
N THR A 16 -6.25 12.63 -15.25
CA THR A 16 -7.20 11.69 -15.85
C THR A 16 -8.44 11.58 -14.98
N ASN A 17 -9.61 11.83 -15.57
CA ASN A 17 -10.90 11.68 -14.89
C ASN A 17 -11.40 10.24 -15.06
N ILE A 18 -11.57 9.53 -13.95
CA ILE A 18 -12.21 8.22 -13.94
C ILE A 18 -13.64 8.39 -13.42
N ALA A 19 -14.62 8.02 -14.23
CA ALA A 19 -16.02 8.00 -13.80
C ALA A 19 -16.27 6.80 -12.87
N LEU A 20 -16.44 7.07 -11.58
CA LEU A 20 -16.72 6.05 -10.58
C LEU A 20 -18.18 5.61 -10.67
N LYS A 21 -18.39 4.30 -10.82
CA LYS A 21 -19.73 3.71 -10.96
C LYS A 21 -20.25 3.05 -9.69
N ARG A 22 -19.34 2.69 -8.77
CA ARG A 22 -19.63 1.83 -7.62
C ARG A 22 -18.81 2.27 -6.41
N LYS A 23 -19.44 2.23 -5.25
CA LYS A 23 -18.83 2.39 -3.93
C LYS A 23 -19.26 1.25 -3.04
N MET A 24 -18.37 0.84 -2.15
CA MET A 24 -18.57 -0.28 -1.23
C MET A 24 -18.12 0.11 0.17
N GLU A 25 -18.88 -0.30 1.18
CA GLU A 25 -18.40 -0.28 2.56
C GLU A 25 -17.61 -1.56 2.84
N VAL A 26 -16.35 -1.40 3.23
CA VAL A 26 -15.40 -2.49 3.51
C VAL A 26 -14.91 -2.33 4.95
N GLU A 27 -14.92 -3.42 5.71
CA GLU A 27 -14.29 -3.48 7.01
C GLU A 27 -12.84 -3.95 6.84
N ILE A 28 -11.90 -3.17 7.36
CA ILE A 28 -10.48 -3.53 7.45
C ILE A 28 -10.19 -3.86 8.91
N SER A 29 -9.66 -5.07 9.13
CA SER A 29 -9.26 -5.56 10.44
C SER A 29 -7.92 -6.29 10.39
N ASN A 30 -7.26 -6.41 11.53
CA ASN A 30 -6.07 -7.22 11.69
C ASN A 30 -6.38 -8.61 12.25
N LEU A 31 -5.38 -9.50 12.25
CA LEU A 31 -5.52 -10.89 12.70
C LEU A 31 -5.87 -10.99 14.19
N GLU A 32 -5.36 -10.05 14.99
CA GLU A 32 -5.59 -9.98 16.43
C GLU A 32 -6.95 -9.38 16.81
N ASN A 33 -7.70 -8.83 15.84
CA ASN A 33 -9.01 -8.20 16.00
C ASN A 33 -9.07 -7.05 17.02
N ASP A 34 -7.93 -6.44 17.36
CA ASP A 34 -7.85 -5.23 18.20
C ASP A 34 -7.91 -3.93 17.38
N PHE A 35 -7.90 -4.05 16.04
CA PHE A 35 -8.16 -2.98 15.10
C PHE A 35 -9.26 -3.37 14.12
N ALA A 36 -10.27 -2.51 13.96
CA ALA A 36 -11.28 -2.61 12.92
C ALA A 36 -11.77 -1.22 12.49
N ARG A 37 -11.90 -1.00 11.17
CA ARG A 37 -12.44 0.22 10.58
C ARG A 37 -13.33 -0.09 9.39
N CYS A 38 -14.56 0.41 9.41
CA CYS A 38 -15.42 0.45 8.23
C CYS A 38 -15.12 1.69 7.41
N VAL A 39 -14.63 1.50 6.19
CA VAL A 39 -14.25 2.59 5.29
C VAL A 39 -14.91 2.44 3.91
N PRO A 40 -15.21 3.55 3.23
CA PRO A 40 -15.72 3.51 1.87
C PRO A 40 -14.59 3.25 0.86
N PHE A 41 -14.80 2.26 -0.01
CA PHE A 41 -13.97 2.00 -1.18
C PHE A 41 -14.70 2.37 -2.47
N TYR A 42 -13.98 2.99 -3.40
CA TYR A 42 -14.47 3.25 -4.75
C TYR A 42 -13.93 2.18 -5.71
N VAL A 43 -14.83 1.52 -6.45
CA VAL A 43 -14.45 0.42 -7.32
C VAL A 43 -14.11 0.96 -8.71
N VAL A 44 -12.87 0.71 -9.12
CA VAL A 44 -12.36 1.06 -10.45
C VAL A 44 -12.02 -0.22 -11.25
N PRO A 45 -12.06 -0.19 -12.59
CA PRO A 45 -11.74 -1.36 -13.40
C PRO A 45 -10.30 -1.87 -13.24
N CYS A 46 -9.36 -0.96 -12.96
CA CYS A 46 -7.95 -1.25 -12.74
C CYS A 46 -7.38 -0.19 -11.80
N ILE A 47 -6.66 -0.61 -10.76
CA ILE A 47 -6.00 0.27 -9.79
C ILE A 47 -4.60 0.62 -10.29
N THR A 48 -3.78 -0.41 -10.52
CA THR A 48 -2.46 -0.32 -11.14
C THR A 48 -2.18 -1.55 -11.99
N ASN A 49 -1.11 -1.47 -12.79
CA ASN A 49 -0.42 -2.66 -13.27
C ASN A 49 0.22 -3.43 -12.08
N LEU A 50 1.01 -4.47 -12.38
CA LEU A 50 1.75 -5.19 -11.35
C LEU A 50 2.70 -4.24 -10.61
N THR A 51 2.73 -4.38 -9.28
CA THR A 51 3.62 -3.65 -8.38
C THR A 51 4.37 -4.66 -7.51
N PRO A 52 5.71 -4.62 -7.49
CA PRO A 52 6.57 -3.92 -8.44
C PRO A 52 6.33 -4.40 -9.88
N SER A 53 6.67 -3.59 -10.89
CA SER A 53 6.48 -3.97 -12.30
C SER A 53 7.43 -5.12 -12.73
N THR A 54 8.57 -5.23 -12.04
CA THR A 54 9.56 -6.31 -12.21
C THR A 54 9.97 -6.87 -10.85
N ARG A 55 10.60 -8.05 -10.83
CA ARG A 55 11.11 -8.63 -9.57
C ARG A 55 12.24 -7.77 -9.01
N LEU A 56 12.16 -7.44 -7.73
CA LEU A 56 13.23 -6.77 -7.00
C LEU A 56 14.26 -7.82 -6.55
N ASN A 57 15.56 -7.51 -6.72
CA ASN A 57 16.65 -8.39 -6.31
C ASN A 57 16.97 -8.23 -4.81
N VAL A 58 16.04 -8.62 -3.94
CA VAL A 58 16.18 -8.43 -2.49
C VAL A 58 16.80 -9.65 -1.83
N ASP A 59 17.86 -9.43 -1.06
CA ASP A 59 18.42 -10.44 -0.15
C ASP A 59 17.62 -10.49 1.15
N LEU A 60 16.65 -11.40 1.21
CA LEU A 60 15.76 -11.58 2.36
C LEU A 60 16.48 -12.08 3.60
N SER A 61 17.68 -12.65 3.47
CA SER A 61 18.48 -13.11 4.62
C SER A 61 18.97 -11.97 5.50
N LYS A 62 18.96 -10.73 4.98
CA LYS A 62 19.30 -9.52 5.74
C LYS A 62 18.16 -9.03 6.63
N LEU A 63 16.94 -9.53 6.43
CA LEU A 63 15.81 -9.19 7.29
C LEU A 63 15.99 -9.84 8.67
N PRO A 64 15.62 -9.14 9.77
CA PRO A 64 15.62 -9.76 11.09
C PRO A 64 14.74 -11.02 11.12
N GLN A 65 15.15 -12.03 11.90
CA GLN A 65 14.47 -13.33 11.90
C GLN A 65 13.05 -13.28 12.49
N ASP A 66 12.79 -12.31 13.37
CA ASP A 66 11.54 -12.20 14.14
C ASP A 66 10.56 -11.16 13.58
N ILE A 67 10.65 -10.82 12.28
CA ILE A 67 9.74 -9.85 11.66
C ILE A 67 8.78 -10.51 10.68
N SER A 68 7.49 -10.27 10.88
CA SER A 68 6.46 -10.62 9.90
C SER A 68 6.21 -9.43 8.99
N LEU A 69 6.39 -9.61 7.68
CA LEU A 69 6.08 -8.59 6.68
C LEU A 69 4.57 -8.54 6.43
N ALA A 70 4.05 -7.34 6.16
CA ALA A 70 2.66 -7.16 5.76
C ALA A 70 2.38 -7.78 4.38
N ASP A 71 3.36 -7.74 3.48
CA ASP A 71 3.37 -8.49 2.23
C ASP A 71 4.62 -9.37 2.15
N PRO A 72 4.52 -10.68 2.45
CA PRO A 72 5.61 -11.63 2.31
C PRO A 72 6.06 -11.88 0.86
N ASN A 73 5.48 -11.23 -0.14
CA ASN A 73 5.87 -11.35 -1.54
C ASN A 73 6.15 -9.99 -2.20
N PHE A 74 6.40 -8.93 -1.43
CA PHE A 74 6.58 -7.55 -1.94
C PHE A 74 7.65 -7.40 -3.04
N TRP A 75 8.60 -8.33 -3.12
CA TRP A 75 9.67 -8.34 -4.13
C TRP A 75 9.26 -8.95 -5.47
N LYS A 76 8.06 -9.54 -5.58
CA LYS A 76 7.53 -10.15 -6.79
C LYS A 76 6.44 -9.27 -7.39
N PRO A 77 6.36 -9.15 -8.73
CA PRO A 77 5.25 -8.48 -9.37
C PRO A 77 3.92 -9.08 -8.95
N ASN A 78 3.06 -8.26 -8.36
CA ASN A 78 1.74 -8.68 -7.92
C ASN A 78 0.71 -7.56 -8.16
N LYS A 79 -0.58 -7.91 -8.14
CA LYS A 79 -1.64 -6.92 -8.26
C LYS A 79 -1.81 -6.18 -6.93
N ILE A 80 -2.19 -4.91 -7.02
CA ILE A 80 -2.70 -4.14 -5.87
C ILE A 80 -4.22 -4.21 -5.92
N ASP A 81 -4.83 -4.73 -4.87
CA ASP A 81 -6.29 -4.91 -4.77
C ASP A 81 -7.00 -3.68 -4.19
N ALA A 82 -6.27 -2.84 -3.45
CA ALA A 82 -6.82 -1.72 -2.71
C ALA A 82 -5.76 -0.63 -2.48
N PHE A 83 -6.18 0.63 -2.64
CA PHE A 83 -5.48 1.77 -2.03
C PHE A 83 -6.27 2.24 -0.81
N ILE A 84 -5.54 2.56 0.26
CA ILE A 84 -6.10 3.18 1.46
C ILE A 84 -5.69 4.64 1.50
N GLY A 85 -6.56 5.47 2.06
CA GLY A 85 -6.26 6.87 2.35
C GLY A 85 -5.18 6.99 3.43
N GLU A 86 -4.57 8.18 3.50
CA GLU A 86 -3.55 8.45 4.51
C GLU A 86 -4.11 8.43 5.94
N ASP A 87 -5.37 8.84 6.09
CA ASP A 87 -6.12 8.85 7.34
C ASP A 87 -6.10 7.46 7.98
N LEU A 88 -6.51 6.45 7.21
CA LEU A 88 -6.47 5.07 7.65
C LEU A 88 -5.03 4.56 7.78
N PHE A 89 -4.14 4.91 6.84
CA PHE A 89 -2.74 4.49 6.88
C PHE A 89 -2.06 4.91 8.20
N PHE A 90 -2.25 6.16 8.65
CA PHE A 90 -1.65 6.66 9.87
C PHE A 90 -2.20 5.99 11.13
N GLU A 91 -3.49 5.65 11.16
CA GLU A 91 -4.08 4.84 12.24
C GLU A 91 -3.50 3.42 12.30
N MET A 92 -3.11 2.86 11.15
CA MET A 92 -2.54 1.52 11.05
C MET A 92 -1.06 1.45 11.47
N LEU A 93 -0.36 2.59 11.64
CA LEU A 93 1.06 2.61 11.99
C LEU A 93 1.31 2.22 13.46
N LYS A 94 2.27 1.32 13.68
CA LYS A 94 2.80 1.03 15.02
C LYS A 94 4.02 1.92 15.33
N PRO A 95 4.33 2.17 16.62
CA PRO A 95 5.49 2.97 17.00
C PRO A 95 6.82 2.41 16.49
N ASN A 96 6.92 1.08 16.38
CA ASN A 96 8.14 0.37 16.00
C ASN A 96 8.60 0.75 14.58
N LYS A 97 9.84 1.23 14.50
CA LYS A 97 10.54 1.56 13.26
C LYS A 97 12.03 1.27 13.44
N PHE A 98 12.67 0.67 12.44
CA PHE A 98 14.13 0.51 12.44
C PHE A 98 14.68 0.52 11.02
N HIS A 99 15.97 0.82 10.91
CA HIS A 99 16.69 0.83 9.64
C HIS A 99 17.30 -0.55 9.38
N LEU A 100 17.20 -1.02 8.13
CA LEU A 100 17.83 -2.26 7.73
C LEU A 100 19.34 -2.00 7.51
N MET A 101 20.21 -2.57 8.36
CA MET A 101 21.68 -2.65 8.22
C MET A 101 22.35 -1.57 7.33
N ASN A 102 22.63 -0.38 7.89
CA ASN A 102 23.31 0.74 7.22
C ASN A 102 22.71 1.19 5.86
N SER A 103 21.48 0.78 5.54
CA SER A 103 20.79 1.16 4.31
C SER A 103 19.79 2.30 4.55
N SER A 104 19.34 2.92 3.46
CA SER A 104 18.24 3.88 3.51
C SER A 104 16.86 3.23 3.67
N ILE A 105 16.80 1.89 3.74
CA ILE A 105 15.57 1.12 3.90
C ILE A 105 15.14 1.14 5.36
N ILE A 106 13.87 1.45 5.56
CA ILE A 106 13.17 1.56 6.83
C ILE A 106 12.12 0.45 6.87
N LEU A 107 12.13 -0.30 7.95
CA LEU A 107 11.03 -1.19 8.32
C LEU A 107 10.11 -0.43 9.28
N ARG A 108 8.84 -0.31 8.91
CA ARG A 108 7.81 0.37 9.70
C ARG A 108 6.75 -0.65 10.09
N GLY A 109 6.52 -0.80 11.40
CA GLY A 109 5.48 -1.69 11.89
C GLY A 109 4.10 -1.13 11.57
N THR A 110 3.18 -2.00 11.20
CA THR A 110 1.74 -1.71 11.04
C THR A 110 0.92 -2.75 11.78
N ILE A 111 -0.40 -2.57 11.83
CA ILE A 111 -1.33 -3.59 12.35
C ILE A 111 -1.25 -4.93 11.60
N SER A 112 -0.87 -4.92 10.32
CA SER A 112 -0.82 -6.11 9.46
C SER A 112 0.59 -6.71 9.31
N GLY A 113 1.60 -6.15 9.99
CA GLY A 113 3.01 -6.54 9.85
C GLY A 113 3.90 -5.38 9.43
N TYR A 114 5.17 -5.66 9.16
CA TYR A 114 6.15 -4.65 8.74
C TYR A 114 6.03 -4.34 7.25
N ILE A 115 6.00 -3.05 6.93
CA ILE A 115 6.18 -2.55 5.56
C ILE A 115 7.61 -2.02 5.39
N LEU A 116 8.10 -2.05 4.15
CA LEU A 116 9.39 -1.47 3.78
C LEU A 116 9.16 -0.09 3.15
N GLY A 117 10.00 0.87 3.50
CA GLY A 117 10.09 2.17 2.83
C GLY A 117 11.55 2.58 2.67
N GLY A 118 11.84 3.54 1.80
CA GLY A 118 13.20 4.03 1.56
C GLY A 118 13.65 3.84 0.12
N LYS A 119 14.86 4.30 -0.18
CA LYS A 119 15.42 4.23 -1.53
C LYS A 119 16.07 2.86 -1.74
N TYR A 120 15.64 2.18 -2.79
CA TYR A 120 16.28 0.99 -3.27
C TYR A 120 16.89 1.31 -4.65
N GLU A 121 18.20 1.10 -4.81
CA GLU A 121 18.84 1.29 -6.11
C GLU A 121 18.44 0.14 -7.04
N ILE A 122 17.43 0.38 -7.87
CA ILE A 122 17.09 -0.53 -8.95
C ILE A 122 18.08 -0.27 -10.08
N SER A 123 19.01 -1.20 -10.31
CA SER A 123 19.87 -1.14 -11.48
C SER A 123 19.02 -1.20 -12.76
N ASN A 124 18.91 -0.07 -13.46
CA ASN A 124 18.30 0.12 -14.79
C ASN A 124 16.75 0.19 -14.91
N SER A 125 16.01 0.76 -13.96
CA SER A 125 14.62 1.17 -14.22
C SER A 125 14.43 2.69 -14.08
N ASN A 126 13.93 3.34 -15.13
CA ASN A 126 13.56 4.77 -15.12
C ASN A 126 12.21 5.05 -14.42
N GLU A 127 11.55 4.03 -13.88
CA GLU A 127 10.26 4.19 -13.20
C GLU A 127 10.49 4.48 -11.72
N GLN A 128 10.14 5.70 -11.31
CA GLN A 128 10.07 6.11 -9.91
C GLN A 128 8.61 6.42 -9.58
N PHE A 129 8.10 5.82 -8.50
CA PHE A 129 6.77 6.12 -7.99
C PHE A 129 6.89 6.84 -6.65
N CYS A 130 6.23 7.99 -6.53
CA CYS A 130 6.12 8.74 -5.29
C CYS A 130 4.72 9.37 -5.25
N GLY A 131 4.02 9.24 -4.13
CA GLY A 131 2.70 9.86 -3.98
C GLY A 131 2.32 10.06 -2.51
N LEU A 132 2.16 11.32 -2.14
CA LEU A 132 1.20 11.82 -1.15
C LEU A 132 0.72 13.18 -1.68
N LEU A 133 -0.58 13.31 -1.96
CA LEU A 133 -1.24 14.59 -2.17
C LEU A 133 -2.65 14.49 -1.58
N LEU A 134 -2.95 15.37 -0.65
CA LEU A 134 -4.28 15.69 -0.18
C LEU A 134 -4.71 17.03 -0.77
N ASP A 135 -5.97 17.12 -1.17
CA ASP A 135 -6.73 18.36 -1.05
C ASP A 135 -7.94 18.06 -0.17
N SER A 136 -8.26 19.02 0.71
CA SER A 136 -9.36 18.97 1.69
C SER A 136 -10.73 19.10 1.03
#